data_AF-A0A087T496-F1
#
_entry.id   AF-A0A087T496-F1
#
_cell.length_a   1.000
_cell.length_b   1.000
_cell.length_c   1.000
_cell.angle_alpha   90.00
_cell.angle_beta   90.00
_cell.angle_gamma   90.00
#
_symmetry.space_group_name_H-M   'P 1'
#
loop_
_entity.id
_entity.type
_entity.pdbx_description
1 polymer ?
#
loop_
_entity_poly.entity_id
_entity_poly.type
_entity_poly.pdbx_seq_one_letter_code
_entity_poly.pdbx_strand_id
1 'polypeptide(L)'
;MDSKEIDIPNEIVDQLQDFHQSMKNMEEVLKPLKEININSTDLKLSPLEKARLNLTCGYALNSLFWMYLVTLGIDPKEHKIKEELERYKNFMGRVQEIADKDKAPVLNKEAAQRFVRNALWEPNNGGEHSSSSDDDQVHMKTESKR
;
A
#
# COMPACT_ATOMS: atom_id res chain seq x y z
N MET A 1 26.61 54.62 10.12
CA MET A 1 25.89 53.65 9.30
C MET A 1 24.65 53.30 10.08
N ASP A 2 23.55 53.99 9.80
CA ASP A 2 22.29 53.80 10.50
C ASP A 2 21.77 52.40 10.19
N SER A 3 21.82 51.53 11.20
CA SER A 3 21.07 50.29 11.21
C SER A 3 19.61 50.66 11.13
N LYS A 4 19.03 50.64 9.92
CA LYS A 4 17.58 50.70 9.76
C LYS A 4 16.99 49.55 10.58
N GLU A 5 16.32 49.87 11.69
CA GLU A 5 15.41 48.94 12.33
C GLU A 5 14.47 48.41 11.25
N ILE A 6 14.59 47.12 10.95
CA ILE A 6 13.70 46.44 10.03
C ILE A 6 12.40 46.27 10.81
N ASP A 7 11.43 47.13 10.54
CA ASP A 7 10.06 47.00 11.05
C ASP A 7 9.41 45.81 10.33
N ILE A 8 9.47 44.63 10.96
CA ILE A 8 8.91 43.39 10.43
C ILE A 8 7.42 43.36 10.80
N PRO A 9 6.50 43.24 9.82
CA PRO A 9 5.07 43.14 10.10
C PRO A 9 4.76 41.97 11.03
N ASN A 10 3.86 42.17 11.99
CA ASN A 10 3.49 41.15 12.97
C ASN A 10 2.97 39.87 12.29
N GLU A 11 2.30 39.98 11.14
CA GLU A 11 1.80 38.82 10.39
C GLU A 11 2.95 37.88 9.96
N ILE A 12 4.11 38.43 9.62
CA ILE A 12 5.29 37.64 9.25
C ILE A 12 5.93 37.00 10.47
N VAL A 13 5.95 37.72 11.60
CA VAL A 13 6.44 37.20 12.87
C VAL A 13 5.60 36.00 13.33
N ASP A 14 4.26 36.12 13.26
CA ASP A 14 3.34 35.05 13.64
C ASP A 14 3.51 33.81 12.73
N GLN A 15 3.58 34.00 11.41
CA GLN A 15 3.84 32.91 10.46
C GLN A 15 5.16 32.20 10.73
N LEU A 16 6.21 32.94 11.11
CA LEU A 16 7.50 32.36 11.43
C LEU A 16 7.48 31.58 12.74
N GLN A 17 6.73 32.06 13.74
CA GLN A 17 6.52 31.33 14.99
C GLN A 17 5.75 30.03 14.76
N ASP A 18 4.68 30.07 13.97
CA ASP A 18 3.91 28.88 13.59
C ASP A 18 4.75 27.87 12.82
N PHE A 19 5.58 28.35 11.90
CA PHE A 19 6.52 27.52 11.15
C PHE A 19 7.53 26.85 12.09
N HIS A 20 8.13 27.60 13.01
CA HIS A 20 9.08 27.07 13.99
C HIS A 20 8.44 26.02 14.90
N GLN A 21 7.22 26.27 15.37
CA GLN A 21 6.49 25.31 16.19
C GLN A 21 6.15 24.03 15.41
N SER A 22 5.78 24.17 14.12
CA SER A 22 5.54 23.04 13.24
C SER A 22 6.80 22.20 13.01
N MET A 23 7.96 22.85 12.84
CA MET A 23 9.26 22.18 12.73
C MET A 23 9.65 21.42 13.99
N LYS A 24 9.41 21.98 15.18
CA LYS A 24 9.63 21.28 16.46
C LYS A 24 8.75 20.04 16.58
N ASN A 25 7.45 20.18 16.29
CA ASN A 25 6.51 19.06 16.35
C ASN A 25 6.94 17.93 15.40
N MET A 26 7.39 18.28 14.20
CA MET A 26 7.91 17.33 13.23
C MET A 26 9.16 16.62 13.73
N GLU A 27 10.10 17.33 14.36
CA GLU A 27 11.29 16.73 14.93
C GLU A 27 10.95 15.68 16.00
N GLU A 28 9.98 15.97 16.88
CA GLU A 28 9.47 15.02 17.87
C GLU A 28 8.88 13.76 17.22
N VAL A 29 8.08 13.91 16.16
CA VAL A 29 7.49 12.78 15.42
C VAL A 29 8.56 11.93 14.73
N LEU A 30 9.66 12.54 14.28
CA LEU A 30 10.75 11.84 13.58
C LEU A 30 11.79 11.22 14.52
N LYS A 31 11.82 11.56 15.82
CA LYS A 31 12.78 10.98 16.79
C LYS A 31 12.84 9.44 16.75
N PRO A 32 11.71 8.70 16.77
CA PRO A 32 11.76 7.24 16.74
C PRO A 32 12.43 6.69 15.47
N LEU A 33 12.27 7.38 14.33
CA LEU A 33 12.89 6.97 13.07
C LEU A 33 14.42 7.19 13.05
N LYS A 34 14.95 8.10 13.89
CA LYS A 34 16.39 8.29 14.05
C LYS A 34 17.02 7.19 14.91
N GLU A 35 16.27 6.69 15.89
CA GLU A 35 16.74 5.67 16.83
C GLU A 35 16.58 4.25 16.28
N ILE A 36 15.57 4.04 15.43
CA ILE A 36 15.25 2.75 14.84
C ILE A 36 15.95 2.60 13.49
N ASN A 37 16.69 1.50 13.32
CA ASN A 37 17.14 1.09 11.99
C ASN A 37 15.96 0.47 11.22
N ILE A 38 15.38 1.21 10.28
CA ILE A 38 14.24 0.78 9.45
C ILE A 38 14.56 -0.50 8.64
N ASN A 39 15.84 -0.77 8.39
CA ASN A 39 16.31 -1.96 7.69
C ASN A 39 16.66 -3.13 8.63
N SER A 40 16.60 -2.94 9.95
CA SER A 40 16.90 -4.04 10.88
C SER A 40 15.83 -5.12 10.83
N THR A 41 16.27 -6.35 11.04
CA THR A 41 15.41 -7.52 11.15
C THR A 41 14.64 -7.54 12.49
N ASP A 42 15.00 -6.66 13.43
CA ASP A 42 14.40 -6.58 14.76
C ASP A 42 12.97 -6.00 14.72
N LEU A 43 12.66 -5.22 13.68
CA LEU A 43 11.31 -4.76 13.40
C LEU A 43 10.48 -5.92 12.85
N LYS A 44 9.73 -6.58 13.73
CA LYS A 44 8.73 -7.60 13.38
C LYS A 44 7.51 -6.96 12.71
N LEU A 45 7.69 -6.50 11.47
CA LEU A 45 6.64 -5.95 10.64
C LEU A 45 6.25 -6.95 9.56
N SER A 46 4.95 -7.06 9.27
CA SER A 46 4.48 -7.75 8.07
C SER A 46 5.05 -7.08 6.81
N PRO A 47 5.14 -7.80 5.68
CA PRO A 47 5.60 -7.21 4.42
C PRO A 47 4.81 -5.96 4.01
N LEU A 48 3.50 -5.94 4.30
CA LEU A 48 2.62 -4.82 3.99
C LEU A 48 2.92 -3.61 4.88
N GLU A 49 3.11 -3.81 6.19
CA GLU A 49 3.49 -2.74 7.12
C GLU A 49 4.87 -2.16 6.80
N LYS A 50 5.83 -3.02 6.44
CA LYS A 50 7.16 -2.60 6.00
C LYS A 50 7.08 -1.75 4.72
N ALA A 51 6.24 -2.13 3.75
CA ALA A 51 6.03 -1.35 2.54
C ALA A 51 5.42 0.02 2.85
N ARG A 52 4.39 0.07 3.72
CA ARG A 52 3.78 1.34 4.18
C ARG A 52 4.80 2.24 4.86
N LEU A 53 5.57 1.72 5.81
CA LEU A 53 6.59 2.48 6.52
C LEU A 53 7.61 3.10 5.55
N ASN A 54 8.18 2.30 4.65
CA ASN A 54 9.18 2.78 3.68
C ASN A 54 8.61 3.84 2.73
N LEU A 55 7.39 3.65 2.23
CA LEU A 55 6.73 4.64 1.38
C LEU A 55 6.44 5.94 2.14
N THR A 56 5.96 5.86 3.38
CA THR A 56 5.70 7.03 4.23
C THR A 56 6.98 7.80 4.51
N CYS A 57 8.07 7.13 4.88
CA CYS A 57 9.37 7.76 5.10
C CYS A 57 9.89 8.45 3.83
N GLY A 58 9.80 7.77 2.68
CA GLY A 58 10.20 8.35 1.40
C GLY A 58 9.36 9.56 1.00
N TYR A 59 8.03 9.50 1.17
CA TYR A 59 7.15 10.64 0.90
C TYR A 59 7.43 11.82 1.84
N ALA A 60 7.65 11.56 3.12
CA ALA A 60 8.02 12.58 4.10
C ALA A 60 9.33 13.26 3.70
N LEU A 61 10.38 12.51 3.37
CA LEU A 61 11.67 13.08 2.95
C LEU A 61 11.53 13.97 1.70
N ASN A 62 10.77 13.54 0.69
CA ASN A 62 10.52 14.36 -0.49
C ASN A 62 9.69 15.61 -0.18
N SER A 63 8.76 15.52 0.77
CA SER A 63 7.98 16.67 1.24
C SER A 63 8.84 17.69 2.00
N LEU A 64 9.82 17.24 2.78
CA LEU A 64 10.80 18.12 3.43
C LEU A 64 11.72 18.79 2.41
N PHE A 65 12.11 18.05 1.37
CA PHE A 65 12.88 18.63 0.27
C PHE A 65 12.07 19.69 -0.50
N TRP A 66 10.77 19.45 -0.72
CA TRP A 66 9.86 20.46 -1.26
C TRP A 66 9.85 21.74 -0.40
N MET A 67 9.66 21.60 0.92
CA MET A 67 9.72 22.74 1.85
C MET A 67 11.06 23.46 1.77
N TYR A 68 12.17 22.74 1.72
CA TYR A 68 13.50 23.33 1.59
C TYR A 68 13.62 24.19 0.32
N LEU A 69 13.14 23.72 -0.83
CA LEU A 69 13.14 24.51 -2.06
C LEU A 69 12.33 25.81 -1.91
N VAL A 70 11.17 25.75 -1.24
CA VAL A 70 10.37 26.96 -0.94
C VAL A 70 11.16 27.95 -0.10
N THR A 71 11.93 27.49 0.89
CA THR A 71 12.76 28.40 1.71
C THR A 71 13.89 29.08 0.93
N LEU A 72 14.31 28.49 -0.19
CA LEU A 72 15.29 29.10 -1.11
C LEU A 72 14.63 30.03 -2.15
N GLY A 73 13.30 30.16 -2.14
CA GLY A 73 12.55 30.90 -3.15
C GLY A 73 12.47 30.19 -4.50
N ILE A 74 12.78 28.89 -4.56
CA ILE A 74 12.67 28.07 -5.76
C ILE A 74 11.25 27.50 -5.81
N ASP A 75 10.52 27.71 -6.91
CA ASP A 75 9.20 27.08 -7.09
C ASP A 75 9.37 25.55 -7.26
N PRO A 76 8.91 24.73 -6.29
CA PRO A 76 9.11 23.29 -6.38
C PRO A 76 8.20 22.64 -7.44
N LYS A 77 7.19 23.36 -7.96
CA LYS A 77 6.32 22.86 -9.05
C LYS A 77 7.06 22.72 -10.38
N GLU A 78 8.07 23.55 -10.59
CA GLU A 78 8.97 23.52 -11.74
C GLU A 78 10.15 22.56 -11.52
N HIS A 79 10.30 22.02 -10.31
CA HIS A 79 11.33 21.06 -9.96
C HIS A 79 10.81 19.61 -10.09
N LYS A 80 11.69 18.68 -10.45
CA LYS A 80 11.37 17.24 -10.61
C LYS A 80 10.80 16.57 -9.36
N ILE A 81 10.90 17.21 -8.20
CA ILE A 81 10.37 16.73 -6.92
C ILE A 81 8.86 16.53 -6.97
N LYS A 82 8.14 17.29 -7.81
CA LYS A 82 6.71 17.10 -8.04
C LYS A 82 6.40 15.70 -8.59
N GLU A 83 7.16 15.26 -9.60
CA GLU A 83 7.02 13.94 -10.19
C GLU A 83 7.37 12.84 -9.18
N GLU A 84 8.38 13.07 -8.34
CA GLU A 84 8.75 12.16 -7.25
C GLU A 84 7.60 11.99 -6.25
N LEU A 85 6.99 13.08 -5.79
CA LEU A 85 5.85 13.03 -4.87
C LEU A 85 4.65 12.29 -5.47
N GLU A 86 4.32 12.55 -6.73
CA GLU A 86 3.24 11.82 -7.43
C GLU A 86 3.57 10.33 -7.58
N ARG A 87 4.84 9.98 -7.83
CA ARG A 87 5.28 8.58 -7.86
C ARG A 87 5.05 7.89 -6.51
N TYR A 88 5.39 8.54 -5.39
CA TYR A 88 5.13 7.99 -4.07
C TYR A 88 3.63 7.83 -3.78
N LYS A 89 2.79 8.81 -4.14
CA LYS A 89 1.33 8.70 -4.01
C LYS A 89 0.77 7.52 -4.79
N ASN A 90 1.23 7.32 -6.03
CA ASN A 90 0.82 6.17 -6.84
C ASN A 90 1.21 4.83 -6.18
N PHE A 91 2.41 4.73 -5.61
CA PHE A 91 2.82 3.52 -4.89
C PHE A 91 2.02 3.29 -3.60
N MET A 92 1.70 4.35 -2.86
CA MET A 92 0.81 4.27 -1.69
C MET A 92 -0.58 3.77 -2.09
N GLY A 93 -1.13 4.26 -3.20
CA GLY A 93 -2.39 3.78 -3.76
C GLY A 93 -2.36 2.28 -4.06
N ARG A 94 -1.30 1.80 -4.72
CA ARG A 94 -1.12 0.36 -4.99
C ARG A 94 -1.01 -0.48 -3.71
N VAL A 95 -0.32 0.01 -2.69
CA VAL A 95 -0.25 -0.67 -1.39
C VAL A 95 -1.61 -0.71 -0.71
N GLN A 96 -2.41 0.35 -0.83
CA GLN A 96 -3.78 0.38 -0.32
C GLN A 96 -4.69 -0.62 -1.06
N GLU A 97 -4.62 -0.67 -2.39
CA GLU A 97 -5.35 -1.65 -3.19
C GLU A 97 -5.01 -3.10 -2.79
N ILE A 98 -3.73 -3.40 -2.57
CA ILE A 98 -3.30 -4.72 -2.10
C ILE A 98 -3.90 -5.02 -0.72
N ALA A 99 -3.86 -4.05 0.20
CA ALA A 99 -4.44 -4.21 1.53
C ALA A 99 -5.96 -4.44 1.50
N ASP A 100 -6.66 -3.85 0.55
CA ASP A 100 -8.12 -3.97 0.43
C ASP A 100 -8.55 -5.25 -0.30
N LYS A 101 -7.66 -5.89 -1.09
CA LYS A 101 -7.93 -7.22 -1.68
C LYS A 101 -8.20 -8.28 -0.62
N ASP A 102 -7.55 -8.20 0.55
CA ASP A 102 -7.79 -9.13 1.65
C ASP A 102 -9.22 -9.01 2.22
N LYS A 103 -9.90 -7.88 1.96
CA LYS A 103 -11.29 -7.64 2.38
C LYS A 103 -12.30 -7.90 1.25
N ALA A 104 -11.84 -8.22 0.05
CA ALA A 104 -12.72 -8.39 -1.10
C ALA A 104 -13.55 -9.68 -0.97
N PRO A 105 -14.82 -9.67 -1.41
CA PRO A 105 -15.66 -10.86 -1.39
C PRO A 105 -15.04 -11.96 -2.25
N VAL A 106 -14.89 -13.15 -1.68
CA VAL A 106 -14.34 -14.31 -2.37
C VAL A 106 -15.49 -15.11 -3.01
N LEU A 107 -15.36 -15.41 -4.31
CA LEU A 107 -16.33 -16.26 -5.01
C LEU A 107 -16.26 -17.69 -4.46
N ASN A 108 -17.42 -18.24 -4.06
CA ASN A 108 -17.53 -19.66 -3.76
C ASN A 108 -17.48 -20.46 -5.08
N LYS A 109 -16.28 -20.98 -5.38
CA LYS A 109 -16.00 -21.73 -6.62
C LYS A 109 -16.89 -22.96 -6.76
N GLU A 110 -17.20 -23.66 -5.67
CA GLU A 110 -18.04 -24.85 -5.70
C GLU A 110 -19.49 -24.50 -6.05
N ALA A 111 -20.03 -23.44 -5.45
CA ALA A 111 -21.38 -22.97 -5.77
C ALA A 111 -21.47 -22.53 -7.25
N ALA A 112 -20.48 -21.77 -7.73
CA ALA A 112 -20.40 -21.37 -9.14
C ALA A 112 -20.36 -22.59 -10.08
N GLN A 113 -19.58 -23.62 -9.76
CA GLN A 113 -19.54 -24.86 -10.53
C GLN A 113 -20.90 -25.58 -10.56
N ARG A 114 -21.63 -25.61 -9.43
CA ARG A 114 -22.99 -26.19 -9.38
C ARG A 114 -23.96 -25.42 -10.26
N PHE A 115 -23.91 -24.08 -10.23
CA PHE A 115 -24.74 -23.25 -11.11
C PHE A 115 -24.46 -23.52 -12.58
N VAL A 116 -23.19 -23.59 -12.98
CA VAL A 116 -22.80 -23.90 -14.37
C VAL A 116 -23.26 -25.30 -14.77
N ARG A 117 -23.05 -26.30 -13.91
CA ARG A 117 -23.46 -27.69 -14.19
C ARG A 117 -24.97 -27.82 -14.38
N ASN A 118 -25.76 -27.20 -13.52
CA ASN A 118 -27.22 -27.21 -13.66
C ASN A 118 -27.69 -26.45 -14.89
N ALA A 119 -27.04 -25.33 -15.24
CA ALA A 119 -27.40 -24.53 -16.42
C ALA A 119 -27.09 -25.24 -17.74
N LEU A 120 -26.06 -26.10 -17.77
CA LEU A 120 -25.68 -26.90 -18.94
C LEU A 120 -26.33 -28.29 -18.96
N TRP A 121 -27.18 -28.61 -18.00
CA TRP A 121 -27.85 -29.90 -17.96
C TRP A 121 -29.05 -29.89 -18.93
N GLU A 122 -28.97 -30.74 -19.96
CA GLU A 122 -30.11 -31.02 -20.84
C GLU A 122 -30.80 -32.33 -20.40
N PRO A 123 -32.13 -32.34 -20.23
CA PRO A 123 -32.86 -33.59 -20.01
C PRO A 123 -32.75 -34.47 -21.26
N ASN A 124 -32.32 -35.72 -21.06
CA ASN A 124 -32.29 -36.70 -22.14
C ASN A 124 -33.72 -36.99 -22.64
N ASN A 125 -34.11 -36.35 -23.73
CA ASN A 125 -35.42 -36.55 -24.34
C ASN A 125 -35.38 -37.79 -25.23
N GLY A 126 -35.59 -38.97 -24.64
CA GLY A 126 -36.06 -40.16 -25.36
C GLY A 126 -35.49 -41.50 -24.90
N GLY A 127 -36.30 -42.25 -24.14
CA GLY A 127 -36.49 -43.69 -24.36
C GLY A 127 -35.56 -44.70 -23.68
N GLU A 128 -36.09 -45.32 -22.62
CA GLU A 128 -35.93 -46.72 -22.21
C GLU A 128 -34.60 -47.24 -21.61
N HIS A 129 -34.80 -48.16 -20.66
CA HIS A 129 -33.83 -48.88 -19.84
C HIS A 129 -32.73 -49.59 -20.64
N SER A 130 -31.48 -49.44 -20.19
CA SER A 130 -30.57 -50.59 -20.11
C SER A 130 -29.67 -50.46 -18.88
N SER A 131 -29.96 -51.27 -17.87
CA SER A 131 -29.01 -51.70 -16.86
C SER A 131 -27.83 -52.41 -17.54
N SER A 132 -26.62 -51.93 -17.33
CA SER A 132 -25.44 -52.79 -17.28
C SER A 132 -24.36 -52.10 -16.48
N SER A 133 -24.01 -52.75 -15.37
CA SER A 133 -22.83 -52.55 -14.56
C SER A 133 -21.58 -52.32 -15.40
N ASP A 134 -20.66 -51.49 -14.90
CA ASP A 134 -19.31 -51.99 -14.63
C ASP A 134 -18.64 -51.10 -13.58
N ASP A 135 -18.15 -51.81 -12.56
CA ASP A 135 -17.20 -51.36 -11.54
C ASP A 135 -16.00 -50.67 -12.21
N ASP A 136 -15.57 -49.55 -11.64
CA ASP A 136 -14.14 -49.23 -11.62
C ASP A 136 -13.81 -48.38 -10.39
N GLN A 137 -13.79 -49.07 -9.25
CA GLN A 137 -12.93 -48.70 -8.13
C GLN A 137 -11.46 -48.87 -8.56
N VAL A 138 -10.80 -47.78 -8.96
CA VAL A 138 -9.34 -47.77 -9.00
C VAL A 138 -8.82 -47.32 -7.63
N HIS A 139 -8.76 -48.29 -6.72
CA HIS A 139 -7.89 -48.23 -5.55
C HIS A 139 -6.55 -48.90 -5.93
N MET A 140 -5.58 -48.12 -6.39
CA MET A 140 -4.18 -48.58 -6.49
C MET A 140 -3.39 -48.09 -5.28
N LYS A 141 -3.47 -48.87 -4.20
CA LYS A 141 -2.33 -49.00 -3.28
C LYS A 141 -1.35 -49.97 -3.93
N THR A 142 -0.18 -49.48 -4.31
CA THR A 142 1.03 -50.31 -4.39
C THR A 142 2.16 -49.60 -3.67
N GLU A 143 2.33 -50.01 -2.41
CA GLU A 143 3.54 -49.87 -1.64
C GLU A 143 4.48 -51.02 -2.05
N SER A 144 5.70 -50.73 -2.52
CA SER A 144 6.79 -51.71 -2.53
C SER A 144 8.15 -51.03 -2.48
N LYS A 145 8.68 -50.95 -1.26
CA LYS A 145 10.09 -51.23 -0.89
C LYS A 145 11.11 -51.20 -2.04
N ARG A 146 11.98 -50.19 -2.02
CA ARG A 146 13.39 -50.30 -1.62
C ARG A 146 13.94 -48.94 -1.24
#